data_AF-A0A937E020-F1
#
_entry.id   AF-A0A937E020-F1
#
_cell.length_a   1.000
_cell.length_b   1.000
_cell.length_c   1.000
_cell.angle_alpha   90.00
_cell.angle_beta   90.00
_cell.angle_gamma   90.00
#
_symmetry.space_group_name_H-M   'P 1'
#
loop_
_entity.id
_entity.type
_entity.pdbx_description
1 polymer ?
#
loop_
_entity_poly.entity_id
_entity_poly.type
_entity_poly.pdbx_seq_one_letter_code
_entity_poly.pdbx_strand_id
1 'polypeptide(L)'
;MAARKGSAPPEDAFLSVTVLINSRLRMKWPSYTTVIHTCLLAVCIPCLQAQQPSADPHWQLDYTEDFNTLNTAKWLLRHNYDAYGYPSMNPLVHVNTPANVRVQNGNLIVQMNKAAYTCPPEALGLYGCYKQAQTGETYTYTSGYVESVYQNFTYGYMEARMRVPETYGINSAFWTLLRDGDNPYSEIDIFEMLPGINKYGVPYHDRYIMTSNVHYRVNGQPAEKPGINTVGDYTQYHIYSMEWSPEQIVWYVDYKEVRRINNPGVWKPQRVIFSMGFYDKDNSLPPDNLLPSAMYIDWFRYYRLRTDCSVPLQVCSFNPAGYDNKVKKSIFIGGNGCVNSLPAGSNIVLRAAEGIEISGDFTVPASAECFMDVSACQ
;
A
#
# COMPACT_ATOMS: atom_id res chain seq x y z
N MET A 1 66.59 -37.85 25.54
CA MET A 1 65.24 -38.29 25.95
C MET A 1 64.28 -37.96 24.81
N ALA A 2 63.62 -38.99 24.29
CA ALA A 2 62.74 -38.93 23.14
C ALA A 2 61.37 -38.32 23.48
N ALA A 3 60.70 -37.88 22.41
CA ALA A 3 59.44 -37.17 22.34
C ALA A 3 58.21 -37.93 22.91
N ARG A 4 57.19 -37.17 23.32
CA ARG A 4 55.77 -37.47 23.05
C ARG A 4 54.99 -36.18 22.79
N LYS A 5 54.38 -36.11 21.60
CA LYS A 5 53.28 -35.22 21.23
C LYS A 5 52.05 -35.58 22.08
N GLY A 6 51.35 -34.56 22.59
CA GLY A 6 49.98 -34.64 23.09
C GLY A 6 49.16 -33.56 22.39
N SER A 7 48.04 -33.96 21.81
CA SER A 7 47.18 -33.25 20.86
C SER A 7 46.53 -31.97 21.40
N ALA A 8 46.34 -30.99 20.51
CA ALA A 8 45.48 -29.83 20.73
C ALA A 8 44.01 -30.28 20.93
N PRO A 9 43.21 -29.54 21.73
CA PRO A 9 41.77 -29.77 21.82
C PRO A 9 41.08 -29.38 20.48
N PRO A 10 39.92 -29.97 20.15
CA PRO A 10 39.21 -29.63 18.92
C PRO A 10 38.66 -28.20 19.00
N GLU A 11 38.83 -27.45 17.90
CA GLU A 11 38.49 -26.02 17.74
C GLU A 11 37.00 -25.75 17.47
N ASP A 12 36.13 -26.75 17.56
CA ASP A 12 34.74 -26.63 17.10
C ASP A 12 33.75 -26.71 18.27
N ALA A 13 33.70 -25.63 19.06
CA ALA A 13 32.58 -25.38 19.96
C ALA A 13 31.50 -24.57 19.22
N PHE A 14 30.60 -25.27 18.52
CA PHE A 14 29.43 -24.63 17.90
C PHE A 14 28.37 -24.32 18.96
N LEU A 15 28.02 -23.05 19.08
CA LEU A 15 26.95 -22.58 19.94
C LEU A 15 25.63 -22.71 19.15
N SER A 16 24.80 -23.71 19.47
CA SER A 16 23.46 -23.84 18.88
C SER A 16 22.57 -22.72 19.40
N VAL A 17 22.17 -21.80 18.53
CA VAL A 17 21.19 -20.74 18.84
C VAL A 17 19.86 -21.12 18.22
N THR A 18 18.87 -21.47 19.06
CA THR A 18 17.48 -21.55 18.61
C THR A 18 16.95 -20.14 18.42
N VAL A 19 16.61 -19.77 17.18
CA VAL A 19 15.96 -18.49 16.88
C VAL A 19 14.48 -18.76 16.68
N LEU A 20 13.66 -18.24 17.59
CA LEU A 20 12.21 -18.32 17.53
C LEU A 20 11.68 -16.94 17.14
N ILE A 21 11.12 -16.83 15.93
CA ILE A 21 10.70 -15.56 15.35
C ILE A 21 9.17 -15.52 15.37
N ASN A 22 8.62 -14.57 16.14
CA ASN A 22 7.19 -14.32 16.28
C ASN A 22 6.75 -12.99 15.66
N SER A 23 7.62 -12.32 14.91
CA SER A 23 7.39 -11.04 14.25
C SER A 23 8.31 -10.87 13.03
N ARG A 24 8.07 -9.89 12.14
CA ARG A 24 8.96 -9.64 10.99
C ARG A 24 10.40 -9.35 11.45
N LEU A 25 11.34 -10.19 11.02
CA LEU A 25 12.76 -10.03 11.31
C LEU A 25 13.55 -9.94 9.99
N ARG A 26 14.30 -8.85 9.83
CA ARG A 26 15.29 -8.70 8.75
C ARG A 26 16.68 -8.89 9.33
N MET A 27 17.27 -10.06 9.12
CA MET A 27 18.66 -10.32 9.52
C MET A 27 19.59 -10.01 8.34
N LYS A 28 20.44 -8.99 8.48
CA LYS A 28 21.61 -8.80 7.59
C LYS A 28 22.86 -9.11 8.38
N TRP A 29 23.58 -10.15 7.97
CA TRP A 29 24.84 -10.56 8.58
C TRP A 29 25.96 -9.63 8.08
N PRO A 30 26.70 -8.93 8.96
CA PRO A 30 27.85 -8.15 8.52
C PRO A 30 28.97 -9.09 8.06
N SER A 31 29.79 -8.58 7.14
CA SER A 31 31.01 -9.22 6.67
C SER A 31 31.89 -9.64 7.84
N TYR A 32 32.54 -10.81 7.70
CA TYR A 32 33.54 -11.44 8.59
C TYR A 32 33.01 -12.53 9.53
N THR A 33 33.61 -13.71 9.36
CA THR A 33 33.50 -14.90 10.19
C THR A 33 34.04 -14.60 11.59
N THR A 34 33.17 -14.27 12.53
CA THR A 34 33.53 -14.23 13.95
C THR A 34 32.38 -14.76 14.80
N VAL A 35 32.68 -15.80 15.59
CA VAL A 35 31.84 -16.35 16.65
C VAL A 35 31.35 -15.22 17.58
N ILE A 36 30.05 -15.18 17.83
CA ILE A 36 29.36 -14.11 18.55
C ILE A 36 29.98 -13.91 19.95
N HIS A 37 30.63 -12.76 20.16
CA HIS A 37 30.74 -12.12 21.47
C HIS A 37 30.42 -10.63 21.29
N THR A 38 29.39 -10.17 22.00
CA THR A 38 28.96 -8.78 22.22
C THR A 38 28.37 -7.96 21.05
N CYS A 39 27.20 -7.41 21.37
CA CYS A 39 26.33 -6.56 20.57
C CYS A 39 27.03 -5.26 20.14
N LEU A 40 27.13 -5.01 18.84
CA LEU A 40 27.51 -3.72 18.27
C LEU A 40 26.47 -3.34 17.20
N LEU A 41 25.79 -2.22 17.43
CA LEU A 41 24.83 -1.62 16.50
C LEU A 41 25.53 -1.34 15.16
N ALA A 42 25.26 -2.18 14.15
CA ALA A 42 25.53 -1.84 12.77
C ALA A 42 24.36 -1.01 12.24
N VAL A 43 24.63 0.27 11.95
CA VAL A 43 23.72 1.14 11.20
C VAL A 43 23.58 0.58 9.80
N CYS A 44 22.52 -0.19 9.58
CA CYS A 44 22.18 -0.73 8.28
C CYS A 44 21.48 0.35 7.47
N ILE A 45 22.12 0.88 6.42
CA ILE A 45 21.40 1.63 5.38
C ILE A 45 20.52 0.58 4.67
N PRO A 46 19.19 0.64 4.79
CA PRO A 46 18.35 -0.29 4.05
C PRO A 46 18.59 -0.03 2.57
N CYS A 47 19.16 -1.01 1.88
CA CYS A 47 18.93 -1.13 0.45
C CYS A 47 17.41 -1.28 0.32
N LEU A 48 16.76 -0.17 -0.03
CA LEU A 48 15.35 -0.06 -0.36
C LEU A 48 15.14 -0.93 -1.59
N GLN A 49 14.98 -2.23 -1.36
CA GLN A 49 14.56 -3.15 -2.41
C GLN A 49 13.17 -2.71 -2.85
N ALA A 50 13.05 -2.47 -4.15
CA ALA A 50 11.78 -2.19 -4.76
C ALA A 50 10.84 -3.38 -4.52
N GLN A 51 9.65 -3.16 -3.95
CA GLN A 51 8.66 -4.22 -3.80
C GLN A 51 7.79 -4.23 -5.06
N GLN A 52 8.05 -5.16 -5.97
CA GLN A 52 7.27 -5.35 -7.19
C GLN A 52 6.56 -6.71 -7.17
N PRO A 53 5.27 -6.77 -6.79
CA PRO A 53 4.56 -8.05 -6.65
C PRO A 53 4.55 -8.91 -7.92
N SER A 54 4.51 -8.28 -9.10
CA SER A 54 4.51 -9.02 -10.38
C SER A 54 5.79 -9.80 -10.64
N ALA A 55 6.89 -9.47 -9.96
CA ALA A 55 8.18 -10.13 -10.06
C ALA A 55 8.51 -10.96 -8.80
N ASP A 56 7.60 -11.00 -7.84
CA ASP A 56 7.79 -11.67 -6.55
C ASP A 56 6.92 -12.95 -6.49
N PRO A 57 7.52 -14.15 -6.42
CA PRO A 57 6.81 -15.42 -6.48
C PRO A 57 5.94 -15.70 -5.26
N HIS A 58 6.02 -14.87 -4.21
CA HIS A 58 5.15 -14.91 -3.04
C HIS A 58 3.77 -14.33 -3.32
N TRP A 59 3.63 -13.50 -4.36
CA TRP A 59 2.37 -12.81 -4.69
C TRP A 59 1.66 -13.47 -5.86
N GLN A 60 0.33 -13.36 -5.87
CA GLN A 60 -0.52 -13.70 -7.00
C GLN A 60 -1.42 -12.52 -7.32
N LEU A 61 -1.61 -12.23 -8.61
CA LEU A 61 -2.57 -11.24 -9.07
C LEU A 61 -3.98 -11.75 -8.82
N ASP A 62 -4.78 -11.00 -8.07
CA ASP A 62 -6.14 -11.37 -7.67
C ASP A 62 -7.21 -10.51 -8.37
N TYR A 63 -6.86 -9.25 -8.65
CA TYR A 63 -7.75 -8.31 -9.34
C TYR A 63 -6.94 -7.35 -10.22
N THR A 64 -7.44 -7.05 -11.42
CA THR A 64 -6.81 -6.07 -12.32
C THR A 64 -7.82 -5.36 -13.19
N GLU A 65 -7.57 -4.10 -13.56
CA GLU A 65 -8.27 -3.35 -14.59
C GLU A 65 -7.26 -2.58 -15.44
N ASP A 66 -7.24 -2.81 -16.75
CA ASP A 66 -6.34 -2.13 -17.71
C ASP A 66 -7.00 -0.91 -18.38
N PHE A 67 -8.27 -0.62 -18.05
CA PHE A 67 -9.02 0.52 -18.57
C PHE A 67 -8.95 0.72 -20.10
N ASN A 68 -8.89 -0.37 -20.87
CA ASN A 68 -9.14 -0.35 -22.32
C ASN A 68 -10.64 -0.17 -22.63
N THR A 69 -11.48 -0.66 -21.72
CA THR A 69 -12.92 -0.43 -21.63
C THR A 69 -13.29 -0.37 -20.15
N LEU A 70 -14.35 0.34 -19.78
CA LEU A 70 -14.78 0.37 -18.39
C LEU A 70 -15.71 -0.81 -18.06
N ASN A 71 -15.24 -1.73 -17.22
CA ASN A 71 -16.08 -2.82 -16.74
C ASN A 71 -16.99 -2.36 -15.60
N THR A 72 -18.26 -2.12 -15.90
CA THR A 72 -19.26 -1.62 -14.92
C THR A 72 -19.74 -2.67 -13.92
N ALA A 73 -19.42 -3.95 -14.12
CA ALA A 73 -19.61 -4.98 -13.09
C ALA A 73 -18.52 -4.91 -12.00
N LYS A 74 -17.43 -4.19 -12.28
CA LYS A 74 -16.26 -4.03 -11.40
C LYS A 74 -16.16 -2.63 -10.82
N TRP A 75 -16.55 -1.62 -11.60
CA TRP A 75 -16.44 -0.21 -11.24
C TRP A 75 -17.78 0.51 -11.34
N LEU A 76 -18.16 1.15 -10.24
CA LEU A 76 -19.33 2.01 -10.11
C LEU A 76 -18.90 3.47 -10.33
N LEU A 77 -19.58 4.14 -11.25
CA LEU A 77 -19.40 5.57 -11.52
C LEU A 77 -20.49 6.31 -10.79
N ARG A 78 -20.12 7.15 -9.83
CA ARG A 78 -21.10 7.92 -9.07
C ARG A 78 -21.75 8.99 -9.96
N HIS A 79 -23.04 9.20 -9.74
CA HIS A 79 -23.78 10.26 -10.40
C HIS A 79 -24.62 11.00 -9.36
N ASN A 80 -24.73 12.32 -9.52
CA ASN A 80 -25.42 13.21 -8.58
C ASN A 80 -24.93 13.04 -7.14
N TYR A 81 -23.63 12.81 -6.98
CA TYR A 81 -23.03 12.42 -5.72
C TYR A 81 -22.21 13.55 -5.14
N ASP A 82 -22.59 13.99 -3.95
CA ASP A 82 -21.88 15.03 -3.19
C ASP A 82 -21.13 14.34 -2.05
N ALA A 83 -19.90 13.93 -2.32
CA ALA A 83 -19.09 13.14 -1.39
C ALA A 83 -18.71 13.93 -0.12
N TYR A 84 -18.72 15.27 -0.19
CA TYR A 84 -18.25 16.12 0.90
C TYR A 84 -19.35 16.90 1.61
N GLY A 85 -20.56 16.99 1.04
CA GLY A 85 -21.84 17.18 1.74
C GLY A 85 -22.01 18.40 2.63
N TYR A 86 -21.01 19.26 2.87
CA TYR A 86 -21.16 20.41 3.73
C TYR A 86 -21.60 21.63 2.91
N PRO A 87 -22.79 22.22 3.20
CA PRO A 87 -23.40 23.26 2.37
C PRO A 87 -22.51 24.48 2.08
N SER A 88 -21.60 24.81 3.01
CA SER A 88 -20.71 25.97 2.92
C SER A 88 -19.35 25.69 2.29
N MET A 89 -19.04 24.43 1.94
CA MET A 89 -17.67 23.97 1.73
C MET A 89 -17.38 23.46 0.31
N ASN A 90 -18.39 22.90 -0.39
CA ASN A 90 -18.13 22.18 -1.63
C ASN A 90 -19.03 22.59 -2.81
N PRO A 91 -18.56 23.45 -3.74
CA PRO A 91 -19.29 23.76 -4.98
C PRO A 91 -19.19 22.66 -6.05
N LEU A 92 -18.74 21.45 -5.70
CA LEU A 92 -18.59 20.29 -6.59
C LEU A 92 -19.71 19.29 -6.44
N VAL A 93 -20.12 18.71 -7.57
CA VAL A 93 -20.88 17.45 -7.61
C VAL A 93 -20.18 16.44 -8.51
N HIS A 94 -20.14 15.17 -8.09
CA HIS A 94 -19.64 14.09 -8.92
C HIS A 94 -20.75 13.56 -9.82
N VAL A 95 -20.48 13.53 -11.11
CA VAL A 95 -21.44 13.12 -12.15
C VAL A 95 -20.81 12.11 -13.10
N ASN A 96 -21.58 11.08 -13.46
CA ASN A 96 -21.23 10.16 -14.51
C ASN A 96 -21.66 10.70 -15.88
N THR A 97 -20.89 11.64 -16.43
CA THR A 97 -21.01 12.04 -17.84
C THR A 97 -19.70 11.75 -18.57
N PRO A 98 -19.69 11.58 -19.91
CA PRO A 98 -18.46 11.41 -20.67
C PRO A 98 -17.45 12.57 -20.51
N ALA A 99 -17.92 13.77 -20.13
CA ALA A 99 -17.06 14.92 -19.86
C ALA A 99 -16.31 14.80 -18.52
N ASN A 100 -16.80 13.97 -17.58
CA ASN A 100 -16.26 13.82 -16.23
C ASN A 100 -15.60 12.45 -16.00
N VAL A 101 -16.16 11.38 -16.56
CA VAL A 101 -15.63 10.02 -16.46
C VAL A 101 -15.73 9.35 -17.82
N ARG A 102 -14.60 8.89 -18.34
CA ARG A 102 -14.54 8.13 -19.61
C ARG A 102 -13.33 7.23 -19.65
N VAL A 103 -13.40 6.22 -20.49
CA VAL A 103 -12.22 5.47 -20.91
C VAL A 103 -11.81 5.92 -22.31
N GLN A 104 -10.54 6.31 -22.47
CA GLN A 104 -10.01 6.79 -23.73
C GLN A 104 -8.49 6.54 -23.78
N ASN A 105 -8.00 6.00 -24.90
CA ASN A 105 -6.56 5.74 -25.13
C ASN A 105 -5.91 4.92 -24.01
N GLY A 106 -6.56 3.83 -23.58
CA GLY A 106 -6.05 2.95 -22.52
C GLY A 106 -6.00 3.60 -21.13
N ASN A 107 -6.83 4.61 -20.87
CA ASN A 107 -6.89 5.26 -19.56
C ASN A 107 -8.33 5.42 -19.10
N LEU A 108 -8.59 5.20 -17.82
CA LEU A 108 -9.68 5.85 -17.12
C LEU A 108 -9.31 7.31 -16.91
N ILE A 109 -10.16 8.21 -17.39
CA ILE A 109 -10.02 9.65 -17.24
C ILE A 109 -11.10 10.10 -16.28
N VAL A 110 -10.69 10.64 -15.14
CA VAL A 110 -11.54 11.35 -14.18
C VAL A 110 -11.20 12.83 -14.35
N GLN A 111 -12.20 13.65 -14.66
CA GLN A 111 -12.02 15.04 -15.09
C GLN A 111 -12.95 15.98 -14.32
N MET A 112 -12.35 17.05 -13.81
CA MET A 112 -13.05 18.19 -13.25
C MET A 112 -13.30 19.25 -14.32
N ASN A 113 -14.52 19.81 -14.31
CA ASN A 113 -14.96 20.87 -15.20
C ASN A 113 -15.60 22.01 -14.40
N LYS A 114 -15.37 23.26 -14.82
CA LYS A 114 -16.22 24.39 -14.43
C LYS A 114 -17.50 24.34 -15.26
N ALA A 115 -18.51 23.67 -14.73
CA ALA A 115 -19.78 23.46 -15.41
C ALA A 115 -20.88 23.52 -14.36
N ALA A 116 -21.82 24.44 -14.56
CA ALA A 116 -22.98 24.56 -13.69
C ALA A 116 -23.81 23.27 -13.73
N TYR A 117 -24.19 22.75 -12.57
CA TYR A 117 -24.98 21.53 -12.47
C TYR A 117 -26.07 21.66 -11.42
N THR A 118 -27.32 21.52 -11.86
CA THR A 118 -28.51 21.45 -11.00
C THR A 118 -28.96 20.01 -10.96
N CYS A 119 -28.90 19.40 -9.80
CA CYS A 119 -29.35 18.05 -9.60
C CYS A 119 -30.86 17.91 -9.77
N PRO A 120 -31.32 16.79 -10.32
CA PRO A 120 -32.74 16.52 -10.45
C PRO A 120 -33.36 16.26 -9.06
N PRO A 121 -34.67 16.50 -8.87
CA PRO A 121 -35.33 16.41 -7.56
C PRO A 121 -35.12 15.06 -6.84
N GLU A 122 -35.11 13.95 -7.58
CA GLU A 122 -34.91 12.60 -7.05
C GLU A 122 -33.52 12.36 -6.48
N ALA A 123 -32.55 13.21 -6.82
CA ALA A 123 -31.18 13.08 -6.35
C ALA A 123 -30.88 13.89 -5.09
N LEU A 124 -31.86 14.62 -4.53
CA LEU A 124 -31.69 15.40 -3.30
C LEU A 124 -31.78 14.46 -2.07
N GLY A 125 -30.66 14.17 -1.40
CA GLY A 125 -30.60 13.26 -0.25
C GLY A 125 -29.25 13.27 0.48
N LEU A 126 -29.09 12.47 1.55
CA LEU A 126 -27.92 12.51 2.46
C LEU A 126 -26.55 12.43 1.77
N TYR A 127 -26.47 11.72 0.64
CA TYR A 127 -25.25 11.59 -0.16
C TYR A 127 -25.42 12.11 -1.60
N GLY A 128 -26.66 12.35 -2.01
CA GLY A 128 -26.99 12.83 -3.34
C GLY A 128 -27.23 14.33 -3.27
N CYS A 129 -26.41 15.11 -3.96
CA CYS A 129 -26.61 16.56 -4.10
C CYS A 129 -27.02 17.30 -2.81
N TYR A 130 -26.41 16.93 -1.69
CA TYR A 130 -26.87 17.34 -0.36
C TYR A 130 -26.78 18.86 -0.16
N LYS A 131 -25.69 19.51 -0.63
CA LYS A 131 -25.60 20.98 -0.60
C LYS A 131 -26.81 21.62 -1.26
N GLN A 132 -27.17 21.19 -2.48
CA GLN A 132 -28.30 21.77 -3.20
C GLN A 132 -29.63 21.52 -2.46
N ALA A 133 -29.79 20.38 -1.80
CA ALA A 133 -30.96 20.11 -0.97
C ALA A 133 -31.08 21.08 0.22
N GLN A 134 -29.95 21.53 0.77
CA GLN A 134 -29.91 22.45 1.93
C GLN A 134 -30.00 23.93 1.53
N THR A 135 -29.39 24.34 0.41
CA THR A 135 -29.26 25.76 0.05
C THR A 135 -30.09 26.18 -1.15
N GLY A 136 -30.56 25.23 -1.96
CA GLY A 136 -31.20 25.50 -3.25
C GLY A 136 -30.24 25.98 -4.34
N GLU A 137 -28.95 26.04 -4.07
CA GLU A 137 -27.94 26.56 -5.00
C GLU A 137 -27.44 25.50 -5.97
N THR A 138 -27.25 25.91 -7.22
CA THR A 138 -26.57 25.14 -8.27
C THR A 138 -25.10 24.91 -7.94
N TYR A 139 -24.56 23.74 -8.30
CA TYR A 139 -23.13 23.45 -8.22
C TYR A 139 -22.37 24.18 -9.34
N THR A 140 -21.18 24.70 -9.04
CA THR A 140 -20.36 25.45 -10.02
C THR A 140 -19.44 24.52 -10.81
N TYR A 141 -19.10 23.37 -10.23
CA TYR A 141 -18.15 22.43 -10.80
C TYR A 141 -18.73 21.02 -10.82
N THR A 142 -18.29 20.25 -11.81
CA THR A 142 -18.56 18.81 -11.92
C THR A 142 -17.25 18.04 -11.95
N SER A 143 -17.24 16.83 -11.39
CA SER A 143 -16.09 15.93 -11.46
C SER A 143 -16.53 14.47 -11.52
N GLY A 144 -15.59 13.53 -11.57
CA GLY A 144 -15.83 12.10 -11.47
C GLY A 144 -15.48 11.55 -10.09
N TYR A 145 -16.18 10.47 -9.73
CA TYR A 145 -15.88 9.61 -8.58
C TYR A 145 -16.18 8.19 -9.03
N VAL A 146 -15.15 7.35 -9.04
CA VAL A 146 -15.20 5.98 -9.55
C VAL A 146 -14.75 5.06 -8.42
N GLU A 147 -15.58 4.09 -8.07
CA GLU A 147 -15.31 3.16 -6.98
C GLU A 147 -15.46 1.71 -7.41
N SER A 148 -14.80 0.79 -6.74
CA SER A 148 -15.06 -0.63 -6.94
C SER A 148 -16.49 -0.97 -6.50
N VAL A 149 -17.19 -1.79 -7.28
CA VAL A 149 -18.55 -2.26 -6.93
C VAL A 149 -18.52 -3.07 -5.62
N TYR A 150 -17.45 -3.84 -5.42
CA TYR A 150 -17.29 -4.70 -4.27
C TYR A 150 -16.31 -4.14 -3.25
N GLN A 151 -16.60 -4.40 -1.98
CA GLN A 151 -15.75 -4.14 -0.83
C GLN A 151 -14.94 -5.40 -0.51
N ASN A 152 -13.99 -5.75 -1.38
CA ASN A 152 -13.26 -7.02 -1.31
C ASN A 152 -11.76 -6.86 -1.09
N PHE A 153 -11.29 -5.61 -0.91
CA PHE A 153 -9.88 -5.31 -0.71
C PHE A 153 -9.60 -5.18 0.78
N THR A 154 -9.02 -6.22 1.35
CA THR A 154 -8.30 -6.16 2.63
C THR A 154 -7.00 -6.85 2.43
N TYR A 155 -5.95 -6.31 3.00
CA TYR A 155 -4.65 -6.94 3.11
C TYR A 155 -4.06 -7.51 1.81
N GLY A 156 -2.87 -7.08 1.48
CA GLY A 156 -2.19 -7.44 0.26
C GLY A 156 -1.52 -6.23 -0.33
N TYR A 157 -1.30 -6.25 -1.64
CA TYR A 157 -0.63 -5.17 -2.33
C TYR A 157 -1.54 -4.62 -3.41
N MET A 158 -1.84 -3.32 -3.36
CA MET A 158 -2.59 -2.64 -4.43
C MET A 158 -1.75 -1.55 -5.05
N GLU A 159 -1.82 -1.44 -6.38
CA GLU A 159 -1.09 -0.46 -7.17
C GLU A 159 -1.95 0.10 -8.29
N ALA A 160 -1.77 1.38 -8.56
CA ALA A 160 -2.31 2.04 -9.73
C ALA A 160 -1.19 2.80 -10.43
N ARG A 161 -1.11 2.66 -11.76
CA ARG A 161 -0.28 3.53 -12.59
C ARG A 161 -1.11 4.71 -13.03
N MET A 162 -0.78 5.89 -12.53
CA MET A 162 -1.55 7.09 -12.82
C MET A 162 -0.67 8.34 -12.90
N ARG A 163 -1.24 9.38 -13.50
CA ARG A 163 -0.71 10.75 -13.46
C ARG A 163 -1.84 11.71 -13.13
N VAL A 164 -1.53 12.77 -12.42
CA VAL A 164 -2.51 13.77 -11.99
C VAL A 164 -2.10 15.16 -12.47
N PRO A 165 -3.03 16.11 -12.62
CA PRO A 165 -2.71 17.42 -13.18
C PRO A 165 -2.10 18.33 -12.11
N GLU A 166 -1.21 19.24 -12.53
CA GLU A 166 -0.73 20.34 -11.70
C GLU A 166 -1.79 21.44 -11.68
N THR A 167 -2.84 21.26 -10.88
CA THR A 167 -3.95 22.22 -10.76
C THR A 167 -4.30 22.46 -9.32
N TYR A 168 -3.96 23.66 -8.83
CA TYR A 168 -4.27 24.10 -7.47
C TYR A 168 -5.77 23.98 -7.15
N GLY A 169 -6.09 23.64 -5.91
CA GLY A 169 -7.46 23.55 -5.41
C GLY A 169 -8.16 22.22 -5.67
N ILE A 170 -7.58 21.35 -6.50
CA ILE A 170 -8.17 20.05 -6.84
C ILE A 170 -7.47 18.93 -6.07
N ASN A 171 -8.24 18.17 -5.28
CA ASN A 171 -7.74 16.96 -4.65
C ASN A 171 -7.87 15.76 -5.60
N SER A 172 -6.78 15.33 -6.25
CA SER A 172 -6.76 14.07 -7.00
C SER A 172 -6.36 12.93 -6.08
N ALA A 173 -7.20 11.91 -5.94
CA ALA A 173 -7.05 10.88 -4.93
C ALA A 173 -7.16 9.45 -5.48
N PHE A 174 -6.32 8.56 -4.95
CA PHE A 174 -6.42 7.11 -5.02
C PHE A 174 -6.39 6.57 -3.59
N TRP A 175 -7.50 5.98 -3.18
CA TRP A 175 -7.76 5.73 -1.77
C TRP A 175 -8.70 4.55 -1.59
N THR A 176 -8.85 4.13 -0.34
CA THR A 176 -9.73 3.04 0.07
C THR A 176 -10.61 3.51 1.21
N LEU A 177 -11.86 3.07 1.21
CA LEU A 177 -12.83 3.48 2.22
C LEU A 177 -13.71 2.29 2.61
N LEU A 178 -13.90 2.10 3.90
CA LEU A 178 -14.97 1.24 4.40
C LEU A 178 -16.32 1.90 4.08
N ARG A 179 -17.27 1.13 3.54
CA ARG A 179 -18.59 1.66 3.13
C ARG A 179 -19.22 2.52 4.21
N ASP A 180 -19.86 3.60 3.77
CA ASP A 180 -20.52 4.55 4.66
C ASP A 180 -21.53 3.85 5.57
N GLY A 181 -21.43 4.12 6.88
CA GLY A 181 -22.26 3.51 7.92
C GLY A 181 -21.68 2.25 8.56
N ASP A 182 -20.67 1.61 7.96
CA ASP A 182 -20.00 0.47 8.56
C ASP A 182 -19.04 0.91 9.68
N ASN A 183 -18.91 0.06 10.70
CA ASN A 183 -18.03 0.30 11.85
C ASN A 183 -17.06 -0.86 12.09
N PRO A 184 -15.82 -0.61 12.55
CA PRO A 184 -15.23 0.71 12.78
C PRO A 184 -14.92 1.42 11.47
N TYR A 185 -15.26 2.71 11.35
CA TYR A 185 -14.86 3.54 10.22
C TYR A 185 -13.36 3.42 9.98
N SER A 186 -12.98 3.25 8.72
CA SER A 186 -11.58 3.24 8.30
C SER A 186 -11.45 3.65 6.84
N GLU A 187 -10.36 4.33 6.55
CA GLU A 187 -9.99 4.88 5.25
C GLU A 187 -8.47 4.85 5.14
N ILE A 188 -7.95 4.49 3.97
CA ILE A 188 -6.52 4.57 3.70
C ILE A 188 -6.30 5.32 2.39
N ASP A 189 -5.63 6.46 2.47
CA ASP A 189 -5.27 7.28 1.34
C ASP A 189 -3.90 6.86 0.83
N ILE A 190 -3.88 6.22 -0.33
CA ILE A 190 -2.67 5.69 -0.96
C ILE A 190 -1.93 6.82 -1.65
N PHE A 191 -2.70 7.71 -2.28
CA PHE A 191 -2.22 8.93 -2.88
C PHE A 191 -3.29 10.00 -2.75
N GLU A 192 -2.89 11.16 -2.22
CA GLU A 192 -3.62 12.41 -2.37
C GLU A 192 -2.68 13.49 -2.88
N MET A 193 -3.13 14.17 -3.93
CA MET A 193 -2.53 15.41 -4.36
C MET A 193 -3.37 16.53 -3.79
N LEU A 194 -2.80 17.29 -2.85
CA LEU A 194 -3.38 18.54 -2.33
C LEU A 194 -2.56 19.72 -2.87
N PRO A 195 -2.59 19.99 -4.19
CA PRO A 195 -1.91 21.13 -4.76
C PRO A 195 -2.65 22.37 -4.28
N GLY A 196 -1.95 23.23 -3.57
CA GLY A 196 -2.56 24.42 -3.01
C GLY A 196 -1.53 25.49 -2.79
N ILE A 197 -2.00 26.71 -2.65
CA ILE A 197 -1.26 27.80 -2.07
C ILE A 197 -2.10 28.19 -0.85
N ASN A 198 -1.50 28.23 0.34
CA ASN A 198 -2.22 28.65 1.53
C ASN A 198 -2.68 30.11 1.38
N LYS A 199 -3.55 30.58 2.27
CA LYS A 199 -4.03 31.98 2.28
C LYS A 199 -2.94 33.07 2.31
N TYR A 200 -1.66 32.70 2.47
CA TYR A 200 -0.50 33.57 2.48
C TYR A 200 0.35 33.51 1.22
N GLY A 201 -0.07 32.79 0.18
CA GLY A 201 0.71 32.71 -1.07
C GLY A 201 1.79 31.62 -1.07
N VAL A 202 1.82 30.71 -0.07
CA VAL A 202 2.83 29.63 0.01
C VAL A 202 2.28 28.30 -0.52
N PRO A 203 2.91 27.66 -1.52
CA PRO A 203 2.51 26.34 -1.99
C PRO A 203 2.49 25.27 -0.88
N TYR A 204 1.39 24.54 -0.73
CA TYR A 204 1.25 23.39 0.19
C TYR A 204 2.04 22.18 -0.32
N HIS A 205 1.79 21.78 -1.57
CA HIS A 205 2.52 20.74 -2.29
C HIS A 205 3.16 21.35 -3.53
N ASP A 206 4.42 21.02 -3.81
CA ASP A 206 4.99 21.20 -5.15
C ASP A 206 4.84 19.91 -5.96
N ARG A 207 5.33 19.89 -7.20
CA ARG A 207 5.19 18.74 -8.12
C ARG A 207 5.87 17.44 -7.67
N TYR A 208 6.64 17.49 -6.60
CA TYR A 208 7.46 16.38 -6.08
C TYR A 208 6.99 15.91 -4.69
N ILE A 209 5.83 16.37 -4.22
CA ILE A 209 5.27 16.00 -2.91
C ILE A 209 3.85 15.46 -3.08
N MET A 210 3.56 14.33 -2.44
CA MET A 210 2.21 13.79 -2.25
C MET A 210 1.89 13.62 -0.77
N THR A 211 0.61 13.55 -0.42
CA THR A 211 0.14 13.11 0.90
C THR A 211 -0.43 11.70 0.87
N SER A 212 -0.47 11.11 2.05
CA SER A 212 -1.13 9.83 2.34
C SER A 212 -1.67 9.92 3.77
N ASN A 213 -2.71 9.17 4.10
CA ASN A 213 -3.29 9.18 5.43
C ASN A 213 -3.92 7.82 5.74
N VAL A 214 -4.19 7.60 7.02
CA VAL A 214 -5.06 6.53 7.48
C VAL A 214 -6.01 7.16 8.47
N HIS A 215 -7.28 7.23 8.11
CA HIS A 215 -8.33 7.70 9.02
C HIS A 215 -9.01 6.50 9.68
N TYR A 216 -9.23 6.57 10.98
CA TYR A 216 -9.79 5.50 11.78
C TYR A 216 -10.46 6.05 13.04
N ARG A 217 -11.00 5.18 13.90
CA ARG A 217 -11.58 5.58 15.19
C ARG A 217 -10.89 4.88 16.36
N VAL A 218 -10.65 5.64 17.42
CA VAL A 218 -10.18 5.14 18.73
C VAL A 218 -11.24 5.49 19.76
N ASN A 219 -11.84 4.48 20.40
CA ASN A 219 -12.93 4.68 21.38
C ASN A 219 -14.07 5.58 20.84
N GLY A 220 -14.39 5.42 19.55
CA GLY A 220 -15.42 6.20 18.86
C GLY A 220 -14.96 7.59 18.38
N GLN A 221 -13.79 8.08 18.80
CA GLN A 221 -13.26 9.38 18.36
C GLN A 221 -12.45 9.26 17.06
N PRO A 222 -12.56 10.22 16.12
CA PRO A 222 -11.72 10.27 14.93
C PRO A 222 -10.23 10.31 15.30
N ALA A 223 -9.42 9.54 14.58
CA ALA A 223 -7.98 9.55 14.65
C ALA A 223 -7.42 9.44 13.23
N GLU A 224 -6.21 9.95 13.04
CA GLU A 224 -5.53 9.91 11.75
C GLU A 224 -4.03 9.70 11.88
N LYS A 225 -3.41 9.24 10.80
CA LYS A 225 -1.96 9.14 10.64
C LYS A 225 -1.59 9.76 9.30
N PRO A 226 -1.44 11.09 9.21
CA PRO A 226 -1.04 11.76 7.98
C PRO A 226 0.43 11.50 7.67
N GLY A 227 0.79 11.60 6.39
CA GLY A 227 2.15 11.46 5.91
C GLY A 227 2.37 12.28 4.65
N ILE A 228 3.56 12.87 4.57
CA ILE A 228 4.06 13.62 3.41
C ILE A 228 5.17 12.79 2.79
N ASN A 229 5.08 12.53 1.50
CA ASN A 229 5.99 11.66 0.78
C ASN A 229 6.59 12.39 -0.41
N THR A 230 7.89 12.21 -0.63
CA THR A 230 8.54 12.67 -1.86
C THR A 230 8.22 11.73 -3.01
N VAL A 231 7.93 12.30 -4.18
CA VAL A 231 7.59 11.60 -5.41
C VAL A 231 8.41 12.15 -6.58
N GLY A 232 8.42 11.43 -7.71
CA GLY A 232 8.76 12.04 -9.00
C GLY A 232 7.72 13.08 -9.42
N ASP A 233 7.92 13.73 -10.56
CA ASP A 233 6.95 14.69 -11.09
C ASP A 233 5.59 14.00 -11.32
N TYR A 234 4.61 14.25 -10.45
CA TYR A 234 3.32 13.55 -10.45
C TYR A 234 2.49 13.80 -11.73
N THR A 235 2.89 14.79 -12.55
CA THR A 235 2.27 15.03 -13.85
C THR A 235 2.65 13.98 -14.89
N GLN A 236 3.71 13.22 -14.61
CA GLN A 236 4.12 12.02 -15.33
C GLN A 236 3.51 10.77 -14.69
N TYR A 237 3.48 9.67 -15.44
CA TYR A 237 2.99 8.42 -14.90
C TYR A 237 3.95 7.83 -13.87
N HIS A 238 3.41 7.58 -12.69
CA HIS A 238 4.07 6.86 -11.62
C HIS A 238 3.19 5.71 -11.14
N ILE A 239 3.79 4.75 -10.45
CA ILE A 239 3.07 3.67 -9.78
C ILE A 239 2.94 4.04 -8.32
N TYR A 240 1.72 4.33 -7.89
CA TYR A 240 1.39 4.57 -6.49
C TYR A 240 0.77 3.32 -5.90
N SER A 241 1.25 2.92 -4.73
CA SER A 241 0.91 1.58 -4.22
C SER A 241 1.03 1.47 -2.72
N MET A 242 0.37 0.44 -2.19
CA MET A 242 0.31 0.13 -0.77
C MET A 242 0.40 -1.38 -0.53
N GLU A 243 1.33 -1.81 0.33
CA GLU A 243 1.27 -3.11 1.02
C GLU A 243 0.53 -2.90 2.35
N TRP A 244 -0.60 -3.58 2.51
CA TRP A 244 -1.41 -3.57 3.73
C TRP A 244 -1.37 -4.96 4.36
N SER A 245 -0.95 -5.05 5.63
CA SER A 245 -1.00 -6.26 6.44
C SER A 245 -1.62 -5.96 7.81
N PRO A 246 -1.95 -6.97 8.64
CA PRO A 246 -2.44 -6.74 10.00
C PRO A 246 -1.46 -5.97 10.87
N GLU A 247 -0.16 -6.10 10.60
CA GLU A 247 0.91 -5.52 11.41
C GLU A 247 1.29 -4.13 10.93
N GLN A 248 1.25 -3.87 9.62
CA GLN A 248 1.75 -2.64 9.03
C GLN A 248 1.05 -2.23 7.74
N ILE A 249 1.20 -0.95 7.40
CA ILE A 249 0.83 -0.40 6.11
C ILE A 249 2.08 0.30 5.56
N VAL A 250 2.41 0.02 4.30
CA VAL A 250 3.61 0.51 3.62
C VAL A 250 3.21 1.10 2.29
N TRP A 251 3.65 2.33 2.00
CA TRP A 251 3.41 3.00 0.73
C TRP A 251 4.66 2.95 -0.12
N TYR A 252 4.47 2.77 -1.41
CA TYR A 252 5.54 2.78 -2.40
C TYR A 252 5.18 3.67 -3.59
N VAL A 253 6.23 4.29 -4.14
CA VAL A 253 6.19 5.07 -5.38
C VAL A 253 7.24 4.48 -6.31
N ASP A 254 6.82 4.06 -7.51
CA ASP A 254 7.66 3.31 -8.44
C ASP A 254 8.40 2.16 -7.75
N TYR A 255 7.64 1.39 -6.97
CA TYR A 255 8.08 0.26 -6.16
C TYR A 255 9.03 0.58 -5.01
N LYS A 256 9.48 1.83 -4.84
CA LYS A 256 10.34 2.24 -3.73
C LYS A 256 9.51 2.64 -2.53
N GLU A 257 9.82 2.09 -1.37
CA GLU A 257 9.12 2.46 -0.14
C GLU A 257 9.37 3.94 0.17
N VAL A 258 8.27 4.68 0.38
CA VAL A 258 8.31 6.10 0.78
C VAL A 258 7.79 6.31 2.19
N ARG A 259 7.01 5.36 2.71
CA ARG A 259 6.41 5.45 4.05
C ARG A 259 6.02 4.09 4.60
N ARG A 260 6.15 3.94 5.92
CA ARG A 260 5.73 2.76 6.67
C ARG A 260 5.15 3.16 8.02
N ILE A 261 4.05 2.54 8.41
CA ILE A 261 3.46 2.67 9.76
C ILE A 261 3.04 1.30 10.28
N ASN A 262 2.96 1.16 11.60
CA ASN A 262 2.21 0.05 12.20
C ASN A 262 0.72 0.24 11.86
N ASN A 263 0.04 -0.84 11.47
CA ASN A 263 -1.38 -0.80 11.15
C ASN A 263 -2.16 -0.49 12.45
N PRO A 264 -2.96 0.60 12.50
CA PRO A 264 -3.69 0.99 13.71
C PRO A 264 -4.92 0.12 14.01
N GLY A 265 -5.05 -1.05 13.38
CA GLY A 265 -6.22 -1.92 13.51
C GLY A 265 -7.25 -1.73 12.39
N VAL A 266 -6.80 -1.38 11.18
CA VAL A 266 -7.61 -1.39 9.97
C VAL A 266 -7.56 -2.79 9.37
N TRP A 267 -8.68 -3.50 9.43
CA TRP A 267 -8.75 -4.93 9.10
C TRP A 267 -9.98 -5.34 8.29
N LYS A 268 -10.95 -4.44 8.11
CA LYS A 268 -12.15 -4.74 7.33
C LYS A 268 -11.90 -4.52 5.85
N PRO A 269 -12.47 -5.34 4.96
CA PRO A 269 -12.44 -5.07 3.52
C PRO A 269 -12.94 -3.67 3.20
N GLN A 270 -12.34 -3.03 2.21
CA GLN A 270 -12.67 -1.69 1.75
C GLN A 270 -12.91 -1.68 0.24
N ARG A 271 -13.65 -0.65 -0.23
CA ARG A 271 -13.73 -0.30 -1.66
C ARG A 271 -12.49 0.48 -2.05
N VAL A 272 -12.10 0.38 -3.32
CA VAL A 272 -11.06 1.24 -3.92
C VAL A 272 -11.74 2.38 -4.67
N ILE A 273 -11.20 3.59 -4.55
CA ILE A 273 -11.79 4.81 -5.13
C ILE A 273 -10.72 5.61 -5.89
N PHE A 274 -11.12 6.12 -7.05
CA PHE A 274 -10.44 7.20 -7.78
C PHE A 274 -11.37 8.40 -7.89
N SER A 275 -10.92 9.58 -7.46
CA SER A 275 -11.75 10.78 -7.43
C SER A 275 -10.95 12.05 -7.60
N MET A 276 -11.58 13.09 -8.14
CA MET A 276 -11.07 14.46 -8.09
C MET A 276 -12.06 15.35 -7.32
N GLY A 277 -11.70 15.75 -6.10
CA GLY A 277 -12.49 16.57 -5.19
C GLY A 277 -12.00 18.02 -5.07
N PHE A 278 -12.62 18.81 -4.20
CA PHE A 278 -12.08 20.11 -3.76
C PHE A 278 -11.37 19.99 -2.43
N TYR A 279 -10.32 20.81 -2.26
CA TYR A 279 -9.72 21.08 -0.96
C TYR A 279 -10.03 22.53 -0.58
N ASP A 280 -10.92 22.72 0.39
CA ASP A 280 -11.59 24.00 0.64
C ASP A 280 -11.10 24.75 1.89
N LYS A 281 -10.07 24.23 2.59
CA LYS A 281 -9.62 24.80 3.87
C LYS A 281 -9.26 26.30 3.83
N ASP A 282 -9.01 26.88 2.66
CA ASP A 282 -8.60 28.28 2.51
C ASP A 282 -9.25 29.01 1.30
N ASN A 283 -10.46 28.64 0.84
CA ASN A 283 -11.08 29.20 -0.39
C ASN A 283 -10.22 28.99 -1.66
N SER A 284 -9.40 27.94 -1.68
CA SER A 284 -8.50 27.58 -2.77
C SER A 284 -9.24 26.93 -3.94
N LEU A 285 -10.17 27.65 -4.58
CA LEU A 285 -10.79 27.19 -5.82
C LEU A 285 -9.74 27.10 -6.96
N PRO A 286 -9.86 26.13 -7.87
CA PRO A 286 -8.99 26.08 -9.03
C PRO A 286 -9.17 27.33 -9.90
N PRO A 287 -8.08 27.93 -10.40
CA PRO A 287 -8.16 28.96 -11.42
C PRO A 287 -8.87 28.46 -12.68
N ASP A 288 -9.78 29.26 -13.24
CA ASP A 288 -10.54 28.91 -14.44
C ASP A 288 -9.65 28.50 -15.63
N ASN A 289 -8.49 29.14 -15.77
CA ASN A 289 -7.54 28.88 -16.86
C ASN A 289 -6.80 27.53 -16.72
N LEU A 290 -6.95 26.83 -15.60
CA LEU A 290 -6.42 25.48 -15.38
C LEU A 290 -7.50 24.39 -15.53
N LEU A 291 -8.73 24.76 -15.92
CA LEU A 291 -9.83 23.83 -16.19
C LEU A 291 -10.15 23.76 -17.70
N PRO A 292 -10.58 22.59 -18.22
CA PRO A 292 -10.76 21.33 -17.50
C PRO A 292 -9.44 20.67 -17.11
N SER A 293 -9.47 19.91 -16.03
CA SER A 293 -8.29 19.24 -15.47
C SER A 293 -8.61 17.79 -15.15
N ALA A 294 -7.68 16.86 -15.40
CA ALA A 294 -7.98 15.43 -15.33
C ALA A 294 -6.82 14.60 -14.77
N MET A 295 -7.17 13.60 -13.95
CA MET A 295 -6.30 12.48 -13.61
C MET A 295 -6.51 11.34 -14.60
N TYR A 296 -5.44 10.63 -14.89
CA TYR A 296 -5.40 9.54 -15.86
C TYR A 296 -4.87 8.30 -15.17
N ILE A 297 -5.66 7.23 -15.17
CA ILE A 297 -5.30 5.94 -14.60
C ILE A 297 -5.14 4.96 -15.76
N ASP A 298 -3.93 4.46 -15.94
CA ASP A 298 -3.56 3.48 -16.97
C ASP A 298 -4.06 2.09 -16.58
N TRP A 299 -3.75 1.66 -15.35
CA TRP A 299 -4.24 0.39 -14.81
C TRP A 299 -4.30 0.41 -13.29
N PHE A 300 -5.10 -0.51 -12.75
CA PHE A 300 -5.15 -0.89 -11.33
C PHE A 300 -4.88 -2.38 -11.18
N ARG A 301 -4.12 -2.77 -10.16
CA ARG A 301 -3.86 -4.18 -9.81
C ARG A 301 -3.89 -4.36 -8.30
N TYR A 302 -4.37 -5.52 -7.88
CA TYR A 302 -4.33 -5.96 -6.49
C TYR A 302 -3.85 -7.41 -6.43
N TYR A 303 -2.92 -7.65 -5.52
CA TYR A 303 -2.24 -8.91 -5.32
C TYR A 303 -2.46 -9.40 -3.89
N ARG A 304 -2.53 -10.71 -3.75
CA ARG A 304 -2.53 -11.40 -2.46
C ARG A 304 -1.29 -12.27 -2.33
N LEU A 305 -0.86 -12.51 -1.10
CA LEU A 305 0.12 -13.54 -0.84
C LEU A 305 -0.45 -14.89 -1.24
N ARG A 306 0.37 -15.74 -1.83
CA ARG A 306 0.03 -17.14 -2.07
C ARG A 306 0.08 -17.86 -0.73
N THR A 307 -0.99 -18.56 -0.37
CA THR A 307 -1.14 -19.16 0.95
C THR A 307 -1.27 -20.68 0.88
N ASP A 308 -0.73 -21.36 1.90
CA ASP A 308 -0.90 -22.78 2.19
C ASP A 308 -0.86 -22.99 3.71
N CYS A 309 -1.80 -22.33 4.35
CA CYS A 309 -1.85 -22.10 5.79
C CYS A 309 -2.30 -23.31 6.61
N SER A 310 -2.67 -24.38 5.93
CA SER A 310 -3.01 -25.66 6.55
C SER A 310 -1.80 -26.56 6.72
N VAL A 311 -0.72 -26.31 5.97
CA VAL A 311 0.44 -27.19 5.89
C VAL A 311 1.63 -26.55 6.60
N PRO A 312 2.17 -27.17 7.66
CA PRO A 312 3.46 -26.77 8.19
C PRO A 312 4.59 -27.23 7.25
N LEU A 313 5.62 -26.42 7.09
CA LEU A 313 6.88 -26.85 6.46
C LEU A 313 7.81 -27.31 7.56
N GLN A 314 8.05 -28.62 7.66
CA GLN A 314 8.99 -29.20 8.62
C GLN A 314 10.08 -29.96 7.87
N VAL A 315 11.30 -29.45 7.91
CA VAL A 315 12.43 -30.02 7.15
C VAL A 315 13.71 -30.03 7.99
N CYS A 316 14.52 -31.08 7.85
CA CYS A 316 15.86 -31.12 8.44
C CYS A 316 16.82 -30.19 7.67
N SER A 317 16.95 -30.39 6.36
CA SER A 317 17.73 -29.53 5.46
C SER A 317 16.81 -28.79 4.48
N PHE A 318 16.77 -27.48 4.59
CA PHE A 318 15.99 -26.59 3.73
C PHE A 318 16.56 -26.57 2.31
N ASN A 319 15.71 -26.85 1.34
CA ASN A 319 16.03 -26.75 -0.09
C ASN A 319 15.28 -25.55 -0.71
N PRO A 320 15.98 -24.44 -0.99
CA PRO A 320 15.36 -23.26 -1.57
C PRO A 320 14.71 -23.51 -2.94
N ALA A 321 15.27 -24.41 -3.75
CA ALA A 321 14.76 -24.71 -5.09
C ALA A 321 13.41 -25.44 -5.06
N GLY A 322 13.08 -26.12 -3.95
CA GLY A 322 11.82 -26.83 -3.75
C GLY A 322 10.77 -26.03 -2.98
N TYR A 323 11.08 -24.81 -2.54
CA TYR A 323 10.16 -24.00 -1.76
C TYR A 323 9.13 -23.32 -2.68
N ASP A 324 7.85 -23.50 -2.37
CA ASP A 324 6.73 -23.06 -3.23
C ASP A 324 6.36 -21.57 -3.06
N ASN A 325 7.08 -20.87 -2.20
CA ASN A 325 6.94 -19.45 -1.87
C ASN A 325 5.58 -19.09 -1.27
N LYS A 326 4.85 -20.06 -0.71
CA LYS A 326 3.57 -19.80 -0.05
C LYS A 326 3.75 -19.50 1.43
N VAL A 327 2.83 -18.70 2.00
CA VAL A 327 2.69 -18.57 3.45
C VAL A 327 2.25 -19.91 4.02
N LYS A 328 3.11 -20.53 4.82
CA LYS A 328 2.84 -21.82 5.48
C LYS A 328 2.13 -21.63 6.81
N LYS A 329 1.59 -22.71 7.38
CA LYS A 329 1.03 -22.67 8.74
C LYS A 329 2.11 -22.24 9.75
N SER A 330 3.18 -23.01 9.77
CA SER A 330 4.41 -22.77 10.53
C SER A 330 5.59 -23.28 9.70
N ILE A 331 6.79 -22.78 9.97
CA ILE A 331 8.02 -23.28 9.35
C ILE A 331 8.96 -23.74 10.46
N PHE A 332 9.41 -24.99 10.38
CA PHE A 332 10.45 -25.55 11.23
C PHE A 332 11.60 -26.06 10.34
N ILE A 333 12.79 -25.51 10.54
CA ILE A 333 13.99 -25.91 9.81
C ILE A 333 15.07 -26.36 10.79
N GLY A 334 15.61 -27.56 10.59
CA GLY A 334 16.77 -28.06 11.31
C GLY A 334 16.49 -29.17 12.32
N GLY A 335 17.32 -29.27 13.35
CA GLY A 335 17.36 -30.38 14.31
C GLY A 335 18.75 -31.06 14.38
N ASN A 336 18.86 -32.09 15.22
CA ASN A 336 20.14 -32.77 15.45
C ASN A 336 20.70 -33.39 14.15
N GLY A 337 21.93 -33.01 13.79
CA GLY A 337 22.62 -33.50 12.60
C GLY A 337 22.18 -32.83 11.29
N CYS A 338 21.30 -31.83 11.35
CA CYS A 338 20.87 -31.07 10.18
C CYS A 338 21.86 -29.94 9.88
N VAL A 339 22.27 -29.82 8.61
CA VAL A 339 23.08 -28.70 8.12
C VAL A 339 22.24 -27.92 7.14
N ASN A 340 22.09 -26.62 7.37
CA ASN A 340 21.37 -25.71 6.50
C ASN A 340 22.32 -24.61 6.02
N SER A 341 22.46 -24.48 4.71
CA SER A 341 23.22 -23.38 4.11
C SER A 341 22.50 -22.92 2.84
N LEU A 342 22.24 -21.63 2.74
CA LEU A 342 21.68 -21.04 1.53
C LEU A 342 22.74 -20.97 0.42
N PRO A 343 22.36 -21.17 -0.85
CA PRO A 343 23.25 -20.91 -1.98
C PRO A 343 23.71 -19.44 -2.01
N ALA A 344 24.97 -19.19 -2.39
CA ALA A 344 25.44 -17.84 -2.66
C ALA A 344 24.56 -17.14 -3.71
N GLY A 345 24.21 -15.87 -3.49
CA GLY A 345 23.35 -15.10 -4.40
C GLY A 345 21.85 -15.34 -4.24
N SER A 346 21.41 -16.27 -3.38
CA SER A 346 19.97 -16.51 -3.20
C SER A 346 19.30 -15.40 -2.40
N ASN A 347 18.07 -15.05 -2.76
CA ASN A 347 17.19 -14.19 -1.96
C ASN A 347 15.92 -14.97 -1.60
N ILE A 348 15.80 -15.36 -0.33
CA ILE A 348 14.73 -16.23 0.17
C ILE A 348 13.85 -15.47 1.15
N VAL A 349 12.52 -15.58 0.99
CA VAL A 349 11.55 -15.09 1.98
C VAL A 349 10.73 -16.26 2.52
N LEU A 350 10.99 -16.64 3.76
CA LEU A 350 10.18 -17.62 4.49
C LEU A 350 8.97 -16.90 5.09
N ARG A 351 7.76 -17.39 4.81
CA ARG A 351 6.53 -16.80 5.32
C ARG A 351 5.69 -17.83 6.06
N ALA A 352 5.28 -17.52 7.29
CA ALA A 352 4.46 -18.41 8.09
C ALA A 352 3.39 -17.67 8.89
N ALA A 353 2.28 -18.34 9.19
CA ALA A 353 1.17 -17.76 9.93
C ALA A 353 1.40 -17.73 11.45
N GLU A 354 1.87 -18.85 11.99
CA GLU A 354 1.97 -19.09 13.43
C GLU A 354 3.39 -18.89 13.96
N GLY A 355 4.41 -19.06 13.10
CA GLY A 355 5.80 -18.88 13.50
C GLY A 355 6.80 -19.55 12.57
N ILE A 356 8.05 -19.09 12.70
CA ILE A 356 9.22 -19.68 12.03
C ILE A 356 10.23 -20.04 13.12
N GLU A 357 10.60 -21.30 13.17
CA GLU A 357 11.61 -21.85 14.08
C GLU A 357 12.77 -22.42 13.27
N ILE A 358 13.98 -22.00 13.64
CA ILE A 358 15.23 -22.58 13.14
C ILE A 358 15.98 -23.21 14.31
N SER A 359 16.25 -24.51 14.18
CA SER A 359 16.89 -25.33 15.20
C SER A 359 18.25 -25.83 14.69
N GLY A 360 19.34 -25.36 15.30
CA GLY A 360 20.70 -25.66 14.87
C GLY A 360 21.24 -24.69 13.81
N ASP A 361 22.32 -25.08 13.12
CA ASP A 361 23.06 -24.18 12.24
C ASP A 361 22.29 -23.87 10.94
N PHE A 362 22.17 -22.57 10.65
CA PHE A 362 21.60 -22.04 9.41
C PHE A 362 22.51 -20.96 8.84
N THR A 363 23.31 -21.32 7.83
CA THR A 363 24.28 -20.44 7.21
C THR A 363 23.67 -19.65 6.05
N VAL A 364 23.74 -18.32 6.13
CA VAL A 364 23.41 -17.40 5.03
C VAL A 364 24.72 -16.79 4.53
N PRO A 365 25.23 -17.16 3.34
CA PRO A 365 26.44 -16.53 2.79
C PRO A 365 26.28 -15.02 2.65
N ALA A 366 27.37 -14.26 2.69
CA ALA A 366 27.32 -12.80 2.58
C ALA A 366 26.68 -12.26 1.28
N SER A 367 26.67 -13.07 0.21
CA SER A 367 26.01 -12.75 -1.05
C SER A 367 24.54 -13.19 -1.12
N ALA A 368 24.03 -13.83 -0.07
CA ALA A 368 22.64 -14.28 0.03
C ALA A 368 21.86 -13.42 1.03
N GLU A 369 20.54 -13.38 0.85
CA GLU A 369 19.61 -12.76 1.78
C GLU A 369 18.53 -13.77 2.18
N CYS A 370 18.17 -13.75 3.47
CA CYS A 370 17.06 -14.53 4.00
C CYS A 370 16.17 -13.61 4.83
N PHE A 371 14.89 -13.58 4.48
CA PHE A 371 13.86 -12.82 5.16
C PHE A 371 12.89 -13.79 5.80
N MET A 372 12.46 -13.48 7.00
CA MET A 372 11.48 -14.29 7.74
C MET A 372 10.34 -13.37 8.14
N ASP A 373 9.16 -13.70 7.65
CA ASP A 373 7.93 -12.93 7.85
C ASP A 373 6.88 -13.82 8.50
N VAL A 374 6.51 -13.48 9.72
CA VAL A 374 5.34 -14.07 10.38
C VAL A 374 4.17 -13.13 10.13
N SER A 375 3.28 -13.54 9.24
CA SER A 375 2.11 -12.78 8.84
C SER A 375 0.89 -13.70 8.78
N ALA A 376 -0.24 -13.22 9.32
CA ALA A 376 -1.44 -14.01 9.38
C ALA A 376 -1.89 -14.48 7.99
N CYS A 377 -2.40 -15.70 7.93
CA CYS A 377 -3.00 -16.26 6.73
C CYS A 377 -4.32 -15.60 6.39
N GLN A 378 -4.46 -15.20 5.13
CA GLN A 378 -5.57 -14.38 4.64
C GLN A 378 -6.06 -14.84 3.27
#